data_AF-A0A963XQN4-F1
#
_entry.id   AF-A0A963XQN4-F1
#
_cell.length_a   1.000
_cell.length_b   1.000
_cell.length_c   1.000
_cell.angle_alpha   90.00
_cell.angle_beta   90.00
_cell.angle_gamma   90.00
#
_symmetry.space_group_name_H-M   'P 1'
#
loop_
_entity.id
_entity.type
_entity.pdbx_description
1 polymer ?
#
loop_
_entity_poly.entity_id
_entity_poly.type
_entity_poly.pdbx_seq_one_letter_code
_entity_poly.pdbx_strand_id
1 'polypeptide(L)'
;MNHKDMLKAAGLTEAELTGGTLAVHSPIDGAEVARVRETDPAEMPKVIARAQAAFSEWRKVPAPRRGELVRLLGEELRAAKAELGAVVTLEAGKITSEGLGEVQEMI
;
A
#
# COMPACT_ATOMS: atom_id res chain seq x y z
N MET A 1 -4.62 -6.57 19.34
CA MET A 1 -3.40 -6.43 18.51
C MET A 1 -3.02 -4.96 18.55
N ASN A 2 -1.76 -4.61 18.83
CA ASN A 2 -1.36 -3.19 18.80
C ASN A 2 -1.12 -2.75 17.34
N HIS A 3 -1.03 -1.44 17.09
CA HIS A 3 -0.87 -0.92 15.72
C HIS A 3 0.37 -1.45 14.99
N LYS A 4 1.48 -1.68 15.70
CA LYS A 4 2.72 -2.21 15.11
C LYS A 4 2.55 -3.65 14.61
N ASP A 5 1.87 -4.48 15.39
CA ASP A 5 1.59 -5.88 15.02
C ASP A 5 0.69 -5.94 13.77
N MET A 6 -0.30 -5.03 13.66
CA MET A 6 -1.17 -4.93 12.48
C MET A 6 -0.38 -4.56 11.21
N LEU A 7 0.45 -3.52 11.29
CA LEU A 7 1.27 -3.08 10.14
C LEU A 7 2.28 -4.15 9.73
N LYS A 8 2.87 -4.86 10.70
CA LYS A 8 3.76 -5.99 10.43
C LYS A 8 3.03 -7.16 9.77
N ALA A 9 1.80 -7.46 10.19
CA ALA A 9 0.97 -8.48 9.55
C ALA A 9 0.65 -8.13 8.09
N ALA A 10 0.49 -6.84 7.77
CA ALA A 10 0.34 -6.35 6.39
C ALA A 10 1.66 -6.34 5.58
N GLY A 11 2.76 -6.86 6.14
CA GLY A 11 4.04 -7.00 5.45
C GLY A 11 4.96 -5.78 5.52
N LEU A 12 4.59 -4.74 6.29
CA LEU A 12 5.41 -3.53 6.43
C LEU A 12 6.57 -3.78 7.40
N THR A 13 7.76 -3.35 7.00
CA THR A 13 8.99 -3.47 7.78
C THR A 13 9.23 -2.24 8.65
N GLU A 14 10.03 -2.41 9.72
CA GLU A 14 10.42 -1.27 10.58
C GLU A 14 11.16 -0.18 9.80
N ALA A 15 11.94 -0.55 8.77
CA ALA A 15 12.67 0.39 7.93
C ALA A 15 11.75 1.27 7.07
N GLU A 16 10.59 0.75 6.66
CA GLU A 16 9.57 1.47 5.89
C GLU A 16 8.71 2.37 6.78
N LEU A 17 8.46 1.93 8.02
CA LEU A 17 7.60 2.64 8.97
C LEU A 17 8.32 3.70 9.79
N THR A 18 9.66 3.80 9.71
CA THR A 18 10.46 4.69 10.57
C THR A 18 11.54 5.45 9.82
N GLY A 19 12.08 6.48 10.47
CA GLY A 19 13.24 7.24 9.99
C GLY A 19 12.93 8.29 8.92
N GLY A 20 11.65 8.59 8.68
CA GLY A 20 11.23 9.76 7.92
C GLY A 20 10.84 10.95 8.80
N THR A 21 10.16 11.93 8.20
CA THR A 21 9.70 13.16 8.86
C THR A 21 8.18 13.24 8.97
N LEU A 22 7.45 12.60 8.05
CA LEU A 22 5.99 12.59 8.00
C LEU A 22 5.41 11.64 9.03
N ALA A 23 4.78 12.19 10.07
CA ALA A 23 4.09 11.42 11.10
C ALA A 23 2.69 10.99 10.62
N VAL A 24 2.40 9.70 10.69
CA VAL A 24 1.11 9.10 10.36
C VAL A 24 0.37 8.82 11.67
N HIS A 25 -0.87 9.29 11.77
CA HIS A 25 -1.69 9.14 12.97
C HIS A 25 -2.98 8.38 12.65
N SER A 26 -3.44 7.55 13.59
CA SER A 26 -4.76 6.94 13.47
C SER A 26 -5.85 7.92 13.91
N PRO A 27 -6.94 8.10 13.13
CA PRO A 27 -8.09 8.87 13.58
C PRO A 27 -8.92 8.16 14.67
N ILE A 28 -8.66 6.89 14.97
CA ILE A 28 -9.40 6.09 15.96
C ILE A 28 -9.11 6.61 17.37
N ASP A 29 -7.83 6.83 17.70
CA ASP A 29 -7.36 7.19 19.04
C ASP A 29 -6.31 8.32 19.05
N GLY A 30 -5.92 8.83 17.87
CA GLY A 30 -4.89 9.86 17.72
C GLY A 30 -3.46 9.34 17.84
N ALA A 31 -3.22 8.03 17.93
CA ALA A 31 -1.87 7.50 18.10
C ALA A 31 -1.03 7.68 16.82
N GLU A 32 0.25 8.08 16.98
CA GLU A 32 1.24 8.03 15.90
C GLU A 32 1.60 6.55 15.63
N VAL A 33 1.34 6.07 14.41
CA VAL A 33 1.54 4.67 14.01
C VAL A 33 2.81 4.44 13.19
N ALA A 34 3.29 5.48 12.50
CA ALA A 34 4.49 5.43 11.68
C ALA A 34 5.08 6.83 11.46
N ARG A 35 6.36 6.87 11.06
CA ARG A 35 7.04 8.07 10.58
C ARG A 35 7.76 7.78 9.27
N VAL A 36 7.08 8.05 8.16
CA VAL A 36 7.48 7.62 6.82
C VAL A 36 8.32 8.68 6.10
N ARG A 37 9.18 8.23 5.19
CA ARG A 37 10.02 9.12 4.38
C ARG A 37 9.20 9.76 3.27
N GLU A 38 9.33 11.06 3.13
CA GLU A 38 8.74 11.81 2.04
C GLU A 38 9.66 11.72 0.81
N THR A 39 9.05 11.67 -0.37
CA THR A 39 9.83 11.80 -1.62
C THR A 39 10.10 13.29 -1.84
N ASP A 40 11.39 13.66 -1.91
CA ASP A 40 11.79 15.02 -2.27
C ASP A 40 11.21 15.39 -3.64
N PRO A 41 10.51 16.53 -3.79
CA PRO A 41 10.03 17.01 -5.09
C PRO A 41 11.11 17.05 -6.18
N ALA A 42 12.38 17.30 -5.83
CA ALA A 42 13.50 17.28 -6.76
C ALA A 42 13.80 15.89 -7.34
N GLU A 43 13.38 14.81 -6.67
CA GLU A 43 13.51 13.43 -7.16
C GLU A 43 12.36 13.02 -8.09
N MET A 44 11.26 13.78 -8.12
CA MET A 44 10.07 13.46 -8.92
C MET A 44 10.37 13.29 -10.42
N PRO A 45 11.21 14.13 -11.07
CA PRO A 45 11.60 13.91 -12.46
C PRO A 45 12.23 12.53 -12.71
N LYS A 46 13.04 12.01 -11.77
CA LYS A 46 13.65 10.68 -11.88
C LYS A 46 12.62 9.57 -11.74
N VAL A 47 11.66 9.71 -10.81
CA VAL A 47 10.55 8.76 -10.64
C VAL A 47 9.70 8.67 -11.91
N ILE A 48 9.36 9.82 -12.51
CA ILE A 48 8.61 9.90 -13.76
C ILE A 48 9.39 9.27 -14.92
N ALA A 49 10.68 9.61 -15.06
CA ALA A 49 11.53 9.04 -16.11
C ALA A 49 11.62 7.50 -16.00
N ARG A 50 11.73 6.97 -14.77
CA ARG A 50 11.71 5.52 -14.53
C ARG A 50 10.39 4.88 -14.94
N ALA A 51 9.26 5.51 -14.64
CA ALA A 51 7.94 5.02 -15.05
C ALA A 51 7.78 5.03 -16.59
N GLN A 52 8.25 6.08 -17.27
CA GLN A 52 8.23 6.16 -18.74
C GLN A 52 9.10 5.10 -19.41
N ALA A 53 10.28 4.83 -18.86
CA ALA A 53 11.16 3.76 -19.33
C ALA A 53 10.51 2.38 -19.14
N ALA A 54 9.93 2.11 -17.96
CA ALA A 54 9.20 0.87 -17.68
C ALA A 54 8.00 0.70 -18.63
N PHE A 55 7.23 1.77 -18.88
CA PHE A 55 6.10 1.74 -19.82
C PHE A 55 6.54 1.38 -21.24
N SER A 56 7.68 1.90 -21.70
CA SER A 56 8.20 1.63 -23.04
C SER A 56 8.46 0.14 -23.29
N GLU A 57 8.86 -0.60 -22.25
CA GLU A 57 8.98 -2.06 -22.29
C GLU A 57 7.65 -2.76 -22.02
N TRP A 58 6.89 -2.31 -21.02
CA TRP A 58 5.63 -2.91 -20.63
C TRP A 58 4.58 -2.90 -21.74
N ARG A 59 4.54 -1.85 -22.56
CA ARG A 59 3.61 -1.76 -23.71
C ARG A 59 3.88 -2.81 -24.79
N LYS A 60 5.11 -3.37 -24.85
CA LYS A 60 5.47 -4.47 -25.76
C LYS A 60 5.00 -5.83 -25.25
N VAL A 61 4.70 -5.97 -23.96
CA VAL A 61 4.19 -7.21 -23.36
C VAL A 61 2.78 -7.48 -23.89
N PRO A 62 2.45 -8.68 -24.41
CA PRO A 62 1.12 -8.99 -24.90
C PRO A 62 0.02 -8.74 -23.86
N ALA A 63 -1.12 -8.20 -24.31
CA ALA A 63 -2.23 -7.87 -23.43
C ALA A 63 -2.68 -9.03 -22.49
N PRO A 64 -2.76 -10.29 -22.96
CA PRO A 64 -3.11 -11.41 -22.08
C PRO A 64 -2.10 -11.62 -20.93
N ARG A 65 -0.80 -11.43 -21.18
CA ARG A 65 0.23 -11.55 -20.14
C ARG A 65 0.18 -10.42 -19.13
N ARG A 66 -0.19 -9.20 -19.56
CA ARG A 66 -0.44 -8.08 -18.65
C ARG A 66 -1.66 -8.35 -17.77
N GLY A 67 -2.73 -8.90 -18.36
CA GLY A 67 -3.91 -9.34 -17.62
C GLY A 67 -3.60 -10.43 -16.60
N GLU A 68 -2.72 -11.37 -16.93
CA GLU A 68 -2.28 -12.41 -15.99
C GLU A 68 -1.56 -11.83 -14.76
N LEU A 69 -0.73 -10.81 -14.94
CA LEU A 69 -0.11 -10.11 -13.80
C LEU A 69 -1.18 -9.49 -12.88
N VAL A 70 -2.19 -8.84 -13.45
CA VAL A 70 -3.29 -8.24 -12.68
C VAL A 70 -4.10 -9.31 -11.96
N ARG A 71 -4.36 -10.46 -12.61
CA ARG A 71 -5.05 -11.60 -12.00
C ARG A 71 -4.26 -12.14 -10.80
N LEU A 72 -2.94 -12.31 -10.93
CA LEU A 72 -2.07 -12.74 -9.83
C LEU A 72 -2.06 -11.73 -8.68
N LEU A 73 -2.02 -10.43 -8.98
CA LEU A 73 -2.18 -9.38 -7.96
C LEU A 73 -3.51 -9.52 -7.21
N GLY A 74 -4.61 -9.81 -7.91
CA GLY A 74 -5.91 -10.08 -7.29
C GLY A 74 -5.90 -11.28 -6.33
N GLU A 75 -5.14 -12.33 -6.62
CA GLU A 75 -4.97 -13.47 -5.70
C GLU A 75 -4.19 -13.08 -4.44
N GLU A 76 -3.12 -12.30 -4.58
CA GLU A 76 -2.36 -11.79 -3.42
C GLU A 76 -3.21 -10.84 -2.57
N LEU A 77 -4.01 -9.97 -3.19
CA LEU A 77 -4.95 -9.09 -2.49
C LEU A 77 -6.02 -9.89 -1.73
N ARG A 78 -6.52 -10.98 -2.33
CA ARG A 78 -7.48 -11.87 -1.67
C ARG A 78 -6.86 -12.59 -0.47
N ALA A 79 -5.61 -13.04 -0.61
CA ALA A 79 -4.87 -13.69 0.46
C ALA A 79 -4.61 -12.73 1.64
N ALA A 80 -4.29 -11.46 1.35
CA ALA A 80 -3.98 -10.43 2.35
C ALA A 80 -5.19 -9.57 2.78
N LYS A 81 -6.42 -9.98 2.44
CA LYS A 81 -7.61 -9.13 2.59
C LYS A 81 -7.84 -8.65 4.01
N ALA A 82 -7.64 -9.53 5.00
CA ALA A 82 -7.86 -9.21 6.39
C ALA A 82 -6.85 -8.17 6.90
N GLU A 83 -5.58 -8.37 6.57
CA GLU A 83 -4.47 -7.52 6.96
C GLU A 83 -4.58 -6.14 6.29
N LEU A 84 -4.86 -6.08 4.98
CA LEU A 84 -5.06 -4.82 4.27
C LEU A 84 -6.31 -4.07 4.76
N GLY A 85 -7.43 -4.77 5.00
CA GLY A 85 -8.64 -4.14 5.53
C GLY A 85 -8.45 -3.57 6.94
N ALA A 86 -7.56 -4.19 7.73
CA ALA A 86 -7.15 -3.69 9.03
C ALA A 86 -6.31 -2.40 8.92
N VAL A 87 -5.43 -2.30 7.91
CA VAL A 87 -4.69 -1.05 7.61
C VAL A 87 -5.65 0.07 7.19
N VAL A 88 -6.59 -0.22 6.28
CA VAL A 88 -7.61 0.76 5.86
C VAL A 88 -8.41 1.28 7.07
N THR A 89 -8.82 0.37 7.95
CA THR A 89 -9.50 0.73 9.20
C THR A 89 -8.62 1.62 10.08
N LEU A 90 -7.36 1.25 10.27
CA LEU A 90 -6.41 1.96 11.13
C LEU A 90 -6.16 3.39 10.64
N GLU A 91 -5.99 3.61 9.34
CA GLU A 91 -5.62 4.89 8.76
C GLU A 91 -6.82 5.79 8.43
N ALA A 92 -7.96 5.20 8.03
CA ALA A 92 -9.16 5.95 7.65
C ALA A 92 -10.23 6.03 8.76
N GLY A 93 -10.12 5.22 9.82
CA GLY A 93 -11.09 5.19 10.93
C GLY A 93 -12.44 4.55 10.58
N LYS A 94 -12.53 3.86 9.44
CA LYS A 94 -13.73 3.14 9.01
C LYS A 94 -13.98 1.91 9.87
N ILE A 95 -15.21 1.41 9.91
CA ILE A 95 -15.49 0.11 10.53
C ILE A 95 -14.81 -1.02 9.72
N THR A 96 -14.43 -2.10 10.40
CA THR A 96 -13.68 -3.20 9.77
C THR A 96 -14.36 -3.77 8.53
N SER A 97 -15.69 -3.86 8.51
CA SER A 97 -16.43 -4.35 7.34
C SER A 97 -16.27 -3.45 6.11
N GLU A 98 -16.15 -2.13 6.29
CA GLU A 98 -15.87 -1.21 5.19
C GLU A 98 -14.43 -1.34 4.71
N GLY A 99 -13.46 -1.48 5.63
CA GLY A 99 -12.06 -1.73 5.27
C GLY A 99 -11.90 -3.03 4.46
N LEU A 100 -12.59 -4.10 4.85
CA LEU A 100 -12.66 -5.35 4.08
C LEU A 100 -13.38 -5.18 2.74
N GLY A 101 -14.39 -4.30 2.69
CA GLY A 101 -15.13 -3.97 1.46
C GLY A 101 -14.25 -3.24 0.45
N GLU A 102 -13.45 -2.27 0.88
CA GLU A 102 -12.54 -1.52 0.01
C GLU A 102 -11.49 -2.43 -0.63
N VAL A 103 -10.91 -3.37 0.12
CA VAL A 103 -10.01 -4.38 -0.46
C VAL A 103 -10.75 -5.34 -1.41
N GLN A 104 -12.03 -5.60 -1.17
CA GLN A 104 -12.83 -6.41 -2.09
C GLN A 104 -13.06 -5.73 -3.45
N GLU A 105 -13.16 -4.40 -3.49
CA GLU A 105 -13.28 -3.64 -4.74
C GLU A 105 -11.99 -3.67 -5.58
N MET A 106 -10.84 -3.96 -4.96
CA MET A 106 -9.54 -4.07 -5.64
C MET A 106 -9.31 -5.44 -6.31
N ILE A 107 -10.11 -6.46 -5.97
CA ILE A 107 -9.99 -7.86 -6.42
C ILE A 107 -10.91 -8.13 -7.61
#